data_AF-A0A356U9C9-F1
#
_entry.id   AF-A0A356U9C9-F1
#
_cell.length_a   1.000
_cell.length_b   1.000
_cell.length_c   1.000
_cell.angle_alpha   90.00
_cell.angle_beta   90.00
_cell.angle_gamma   90.00
#
_symmetry.space_group_name_H-M   'P 1'
#
loop_
_entity.id
_entity.type
_entity.pdbx_description
1 polymer ?
#
loop_
_entity_poly.entity_id
_entity_poly.type
_entity_poly.pdbx_seq_one_letter_code
_entity_poly.pdbx_strand_id
1 'polypeptide(L)'
;WPVLFIAVVVTIVVIVNMINSSYGRAIISVREDEVAAEVMGINTTKYKVLAFVVGAAFAGLAGALYAHYFYIVKPETFNFLKSFDILVMVVLGGLG
;
A
#
# COMPACT_ATOMS: atom_id res chain seq x y z
N TRP A 1 18.50 5.50 11.69
CA TRP A 1 17.78 4.66 12.67
C TRP A 1 16.51 5.31 13.21
N PRO A 2 16.51 6.49 13.86
CA PRO A 2 15.27 7.08 14.41
C PRO A 2 14.25 7.49 13.34
N VAL A 3 14.72 7.96 12.18
CA VAL A 3 13.85 8.36 11.05
C VAL A 3 13.04 7.18 10.48
N LEU A 4 13.62 5.98 10.49
CA LEU A 4 12.95 4.74 10.06
C LEU A 4 11.80 4.37 11.00
N PHE A 5 12.06 4.40 12.31
CA PHE A 5 11.03 4.14 13.31
C PHE A 5 9.89 5.16 13.23
N ILE A 6 10.21 6.45 13.06
CA ILE A 6 9.19 7.50 12.90
C ILE A 6 8.38 7.27 11.63
N ALA A 7 9.01 6.98 10.50
CA ALA A 7 8.32 6.72 9.23
C ALA A 7 7.40 5.49 9.31
N VAL A 8 7.84 4.42 9.98
CA VAL A 8 7.04 3.20 10.22
C VAL A 8 5.85 3.49 11.13
N VAL A 9 6.06 4.21 12.23
CA VAL A 9 4.98 4.59 13.15
C VAL A 9 3.96 5.51 12.46
N VAL A 10 4.42 6.48 11.67
CA VAL A 10 3.53 7.37 10.89
C VAL A 10 2.75 6.58 9.85
N THR A 11 3.38 5.68 9.10
CA THR A 11 2.66 4.84 8.12
C THR A 11 1.63 3.94 8.77
N ILE A 12 1.96 3.30 9.90
CA ILE A 12 0.99 2.48 10.66
C ILE A 12 -0.19 3.35 11.15
N VAL A 13 0.08 4.53 11.71
CA VAL A 13 -0.98 5.44 12.18
C VAL A 13 -1.88 5.89 11.03
N VAL A 14 -1.30 6.24 9.87
CA VAL A 14 -2.08 6.63 8.67
C VAL A 14 -2.92 5.45 8.16
N ILE A 15 -2.37 4.24 8.11
CA ILE A 15 -3.10 3.04 7.68
C ILE A 15 -4.28 2.74 8.62
N VAL A 16 -4.05 2.73 9.94
CA VAL A 16 -5.09 2.43 10.94
C VAL A 16 -6.18 3.50 10.94
N ASN A 17 -5.83 4.77 10.75
CA ASN A 17 -6.79 5.86 10.66
C ASN A 17 -7.62 5.74 9.36
N MET A 18 -6.98 5.39 8.24
CA MET A 18 -7.66 5.25 6.96
C MET A 18 -8.59 4.03 6.91
N ILE A 19 -8.20 2.90 7.50
CA ILE A 19 -9.03 1.69 7.58
C ILE A 19 -10.25 1.91 8.49
N ASN A 20 -10.09 2.64 9.60
CA ASN A 20 -11.21 2.96 10.49
C ASN A 20 -12.14 4.06 9.96
N SER A 21 -11.73 4.78 8.91
CA SER A 21 -12.53 5.85 8.30
C SER A 21 -13.63 5.29 7.38
N SER A 22 -14.66 6.10 7.13
CA SER A 22 -15.79 5.77 6.25
C SER A 22 -15.35 5.31 4.85
N TYR A 23 -14.20 5.79 4.37
CA TYR A 23 -13.59 5.39 3.11
C TYR A 23 -13.10 3.93 3.11
N GLY A 24 -12.56 3.42 4.22
CA GLY A 24 -12.11 2.03 4.34
C GLY A 24 -13.27 1.04 4.28
N ARG A 25 -14.39 1.37 4.92
CA ARG A 25 -15.61 0.53 4.87
C ARG A 25 -16.22 0.47 3.47
N ALA A 26 -16.24 1.60 2.75
CA ALA A 26 -16.69 1.64 1.36
C ALA A 26 -15.80 0.83 0.41
N ILE A 27 -14.49 0.79 0.64
CA ILE A 27 -13.55 -0.02 -0.16
C ILE A 27 -13.80 -1.52 0.08
N ILE A 28 -14.10 -1.93 1.31
CA ILE A 28 -14.41 -3.34 1.63
C ILE A 28 -15.69 -3.80 0.90
N SER A 29 -16.75 -2.97 0.87
CA SER A 29 -17.97 -3.31 0.13
C SER A 29 -17.76 -3.42 -1.39
N VAL A 30 -16.86 -2.61 -1.96
CA VAL A 30 -16.49 -2.72 -3.39
C VAL A 30 -15.70 -3.99 -3.67
N ARG A 31 -14.95 -4.52 -2.70
CA ARG A 31 -14.19 -5.77 -2.84
C ARG A 31 -15.07 -7.02 -2.78
N GLU A 32 -16.18 -6.98 -2.05
CA GLU A 32 -17.10 -8.13 -1.98
C GLU A 32 -17.96 -8.25 -3.23
N ASP A 33 -18.65 -7.17 -3.64
CA ASP A 33 -19.47 -7.17 -4.85
C ASP A 33 -19.56 -5.75 -5.45
N GLU A 34 -18.88 -5.56 -6.57
CA GLU A 34 -18.83 -4.28 -7.27
C GLU A 34 -20.21 -3.86 -7.81
N VAL A 35 -21.00 -4.82 -8.28
CA VAL A 35 -22.31 -4.55 -8.88
C VAL A 35 -23.30 -4.13 -7.79
N ALA A 36 -23.26 -4.80 -6.63
CA ALA A 36 -24.09 -4.42 -5.49
C ALA A 36 -23.70 -3.03 -4.94
N ALA A 37 -22.40 -2.71 -4.87
CA ALA A 37 -21.93 -1.40 -4.41
C ALA A 37 -22.40 -0.26 -5.34
N GLU A 38 -22.39 -0.48 -6.66
CA GLU A 38 -22.84 0.52 -7.64
C GLU A 38 -24.36 0.77 -7.54
N VAL A 39 -25.15 -0.29 -7.35
CA VAL A 39 -26.62 -0.20 -7.13
C VAL A 39 -26.96 0.53 -5.82
N MET A 40 -26.11 0.42 -4.80
CA MET A 40 -26.26 1.15 -3.52
C MET A 40 -25.86 2.63 -3.62
N GLY A 41 -25.52 3.14 -4.81
CA GLY A 41 -25.17 4.54 -5.05
C GLY A 41 -23.72 4.89 -4.68
N ILE A 42 -22.87 3.89 -4.46
CA ILE A 42 -21.45 4.09 -4.15
C ILE A 42 -20.70 4.19 -5.48
N ASN A 43 -19.97 5.30 -5.70
CA ASN A 43 -19.14 5.46 -6.89
C ASN A 43 -17.88 4.58 -6.82
N THR A 44 -18.00 3.34 -7.30
CA THR A 44 -16.96 2.30 -7.30
C THR A 44 -15.64 2.81 -7.90
N THR A 45 -15.70 3.61 -8.97
CA THR A 45 -14.52 4.18 -9.65
C THR A 45 -13.71 5.09 -8.74
N LYS A 46 -14.36 6.01 -8.00
CA LYS A 46 -13.68 6.93 -7.07
C LYS A 46 -12.99 6.16 -5.93
N TYR A 47 -13.64 5.12 -5.40
CA TYR A 47 -13.06 4.31 -4.32
C TYR A 47 -11.89 3.44 -4.79
N LYS A 48 -11.94 2.90 -6.03
CA LYS A 48 -10.79 2.21 -6.63
C LYS A 48 -9.59 3.14 -6.84
N VAL A 49 -9.82 4.35 -7.36
CA VAL A 49 -8.75 5.34 -7.54
C VAL A 49 -8.14 5.75 -6.19
N LEU A 50 -8.97 5.96 -5.16
CA LEU A 50 -8.48 6.24 -3.81
C LEU A 50 -7.62 5.10 -3.26
N ALA A 51 -8.08 3.85 -3.37
CA ALA A 51 -7.30 2.68 -2.95
C ALA A 51 -5.94 2.59 -3.68
N PHE A 52 -5.93 2.84 -4.99
CA PHE A 52 -4.71 2.86 -5.79
C PHE A 52 -3.75 3.99 -5.38
N VAL A 53 -4.25 5.22 -5.23
CA VAL A 53 -3.45 6.39 -4.84
C VAL A 53 -2.81 6.18 -3.47
N VAL A 54 -3.57 5.63 -2.52
CA VAL A 54 -3.06 5.31 -1.18
C VAL A 54 -1.98 4.24 -1.26
N GLY A 55 -2.20 3.14 -1.98
CA GLY A 55 -1.20 2.09 -2.18
C GLY A 55 0.09 2.63 -2.82
N ALA A 56 -0.06 3.47 -3.84
CA ALA A 56 1.05 4.13 -4.52
C ALA A 56 1.82 5.08 -3.60
N ALA A 57 1.13 5.83 -2.73
CA ALA A 57 1.76 6.71 -1.76
C ALA A 57 2.63 5.93 -0.77
N PHE A 58 2.13 4.79 -0.26
CA PHE A 58 2.91 3.93 0.63
C PHE A 58 4.09 3.25 -0.07
N ALA A 59 3.91 2.77 -1.31
CA ALA A 59 4.99 2.21 -2.11
C ALA A 59 6.10 3.25 -2.37
N GLY A 60 5.72 4.49 -2.68
CA GLY A 60 6.64 5.61 -2.85
C GLY A 60 7.40 5.96 -1.56
N LEU A 61 6.72 5.97 -0.42
CA LEU A 61 7.33 6.25 0.88
C LEU A 61 8.32 5.14 1.28
N ALA A 62 7.98 3.87 1.03
CA ALA A 62 8.87 2.73 1.23
C ALA A 62 10.14 2.84 0.37
N GLY A 63 10.00 3.20 -0.91
CA GLY A 63 11.13 3.40 -1.83
C GLY A 63 12.02 4.58 -1.45
N ALA A 64 11.43 5.72 -1.05
CA ALA A 64 12.18 6.89 -0.60
C ALA A 64 13.00 6.59 0.67
N LEU A 65 12.42 5.82 1.61
CA LEU A 65 13.10 5.40 2.83
C LEU A 65 14.25 4.42 2.54
N TYR A 66 14.07 3.52 1.58
CA TYR A 66 15.11 2.60 1.10
C TYR A 66 16.30 3.36 0.49
N ALA A 67 16.03 4.34 -0.38
CA ALA A 67 17.06 5.18 -0.99
C ALA A 67 17.85 6.00 0.04
N HIS A 68 17.17 6.53 1.06
CA HIS A 68 17.81 7.28 2.14
C HIS A 68 18.75 6.41 3.00
N TYR A 69 18.43 5.13 3.18
CA TYR A 69 19.23 4.23 4.03
C TYR A 69 20.46 3.67 3.32
N PHE A 70 20.35 3.37 2.01
CA PHE A 70 21.44 2.68 1.33
C PHE A 70 22.60 3.59 0.90
N TYR A 71 22.41 4.92 0.75
CA TYR A 71 23.39 5.98 0.39
C TYR A 71 24.24 5.75 -0.88
N ILE A 72 24.41 4.49 -1.32
CA ILE A 72 25.11 3.95 -2.47
C ILE A 72 24.29 2.75 -2.94
N VAL A 73 23.58 2.91 -4.06
CA VAL A 73 22.89 1.79 -4.72
C VAL A 73 23.93 1.00 -5.50
N LYS A 74 24.40 -0.12 -4.95
CA LYS A 74 25.22 -1.07 -5.72
C LYS A 74 24.30 -1.97 -6.56
N PRO A 75 24.58 -2.16 -7.86
CA PRO A 75 23.77 -3.04 -8.71
C PRO A 75 23.76 -4.51 -8.23
N GLU A 76 24.74 -4.93 -7.42
CA GLU A 76 24.78 -6.28 -6.82
C GLU A 76 23.64 -6.54 -5.82
N THR A 77 23.08 -5.51 -5.19
CA THR A 77 21.95 -5.65 -4.27
C THR A 77 20.60 -5.82 -4.98
N PHE A 78 20.49 -5.43 -6.25
CA PHE A 78 19.29 -5.61 -7.09
C PHE A 78 19.42 -6.85 -7.99
N ASN A 79 19.72 -8.00 -7.38
CA ASN A 79 19.75 -9.29 -8.08
C ASN A 79 18.32 -9.82 -8.33
N PHE A 80 18.19 -10.77 -9.26
CA PHE A 80 16.91 -11.45 -9.57
C PHE A 80 16.19 -11.98 -8.32
N LEU A 81 16.95 -12.46 -7.33
CA LEU A 81 16.44 -12.91 -6.03
C LEU A 81 15.63 -11.82 -5.29
N LYS A 82 16.01 -10.53 -5.38
CA LYS A 82 15.26 -9.45 -4.73
C LYS A 82 13.92 -9.15 -5.37
N SER A 83 13.81 -9.26 -6.70
CA SER A 83 12.51 -9.14 -7.38
C SER A 83 11.58 -10.29 -7.01
N PHE A 84 12.13 -11.50 -6.85
CA PHE A 84 11.37 -12.66 -6.36
C PHE A 84 10.92 -12.51 -4.90
N ASP A 85 11.78 -12.02 -4.00
CA ASP A 85 11.41 -11.76 -2.60
C ASP A 85 10.20 -10.81 -2.52
N ILE A 86 10.20 -9.73 -3.31
CA ILE A 86 9.10 -8.76 -3.35
C ILE A 86 7.81 -9.40 -3.89
N LEU A 87 7.90 -10.19 -4.97
CA LEU A 87 6.75 -10.91 -5.51
C LEU A 87 6.16 -11.89 -4.49
N VAL A 88 7.01 -12.68 -3.82
CA VAL A 88 6.58 -13.63 -2.79
C VAL A 88 5.92 -12.92 -1.63
N MET A 89 6.46 -11.79 -1.18
CA MET A 89 5.88 -10.98 -0.12
C MET A 89 4.48 -10.46 -0.47
N VAL A 90 4.25 -10.02 -1.72
CA VAL A 90 2.92 -9.58 -2.18
C VAL A 90 1.94 -10.76 -2.27
N VAL A 91 2.38 -11.90 -2.80
CA VAL A 91 1.52 -13.08 -2.94
C VAL A 91 1.12 -13.65 -1.58
N LEU A 92 2.07 -13.75 -0.63
CA LEU A 92 1.80 -14.20 0.74
C LEU A 92 1.00 -13.18 1.55
N GLY A 93 1.20 -11.88 1.31
CA GLY A 93 0.47 -10.80 1.97
C GLY A 93 -1.01 -10.74 1.62
N GLY A 94 -1.42 -11.44 0.57
CA GLY A 94 -2.79 -11.52 0.09
C GLY A 94 -2.90 -10.87 -1.28
N LEU A 95 -3.03 -11.71 -2.31
CA LEU A 95 -3.68 -11.33 -3.56
C LEU A 95 -5.15 -11.07 -3.21
N GLY A 96 -5.44 -9.81 -2.85
CA GLY A 96 -6.80 -9.34 -2.63
C GLY A 96 -7.62 -9.36 -3.89
#